data_AF-A0A1Q7PK68-F1
#
_entry.id   AF-A0A1Q7PK68-F1
#
_cell.length_a   1.000
_cell.length_b   1.000
_cell.length_c   1.000
_cell.angle_alpha   90.00
_cell.angle_beta   90.00
_cell.angle_gamma   90.00
#
_symmetry.space_group_name_H-M   'P 1'
#
loop_
_entity.id
_entity.type
_entity.pdbx_description
1 polymer ?
#
loop_
_entity_poly.entity_id
_entity_poly.type
_entity_poly.pdbx_seq_one_letter_code
_entity_poly.pdbx_strand_id
1 'polypeptide(L)'
;MNQRGFGYIEIVIVLAVVAAAGYLLMQYFTTTAKTVERMQQDRPLGRTRLAADQATLTSVQGLVRTYQAEKGQYPPDKATAVGLLVSPPKFQCPGNDFEYDPATGALSLTITDDSRC
;
A
#
# COMPACT_ATOMS: atom_id res chain seq x y z
N MET A 1 65.02 8.67 26.07
CA MET A 1 64.05 8.81 24.96
C MET A 1 63.52 7.43 24.57
N ASN A 2 62.48 6.93 25.27
CA ASN A 2 61.83 5.65 24.96
C ASN A 2 60.37 5.88 24.54
N GLN A 3 60.18 6.50 23.36
CA GLN A 3 58.86 6.80 22.77
C GLN A 3 58.52 5.90 21.56
N ARG A 4 59.35 4.90 21.24
CA ARG A 4 59.21 4.12 19.99
C ARG A 4 58.17 2.99 20.05
N GLY A 5 57.72 2.59 21.25
CA GLY A 5 56.73 1.51 21.42
C GLY A 5 55.29 1.97 21.64
N PHE A 6 55.08 3.22 22.05
CA PHE A 6 53.76 3.71 22.45
C PHE A 6 52.84 3.94 21.24
N GLY A 7 53.37 4.51 20.15
CA GLY A 7 52.58 4.82 18.96
C GLY A 7 52.06 3.60 18.20
N TYR A 8 52.86 2.53 18.07
CA TYR A 8 52.43 1.33 17.33
C TYR A 8 51.34 0.54 18.05
N ILE A 9 51.45 0.40 19.37
CA ILE A 9 50.45 -0.31 20.18
C ILE A 9 49.14 0.48 20.17
N GLU A 10 49.21 1.81 20.31
CA GLU A 10 48.05 2.70 20.25
C GLU A 10 47.33 2.60 18.90
N ILE A 11 48.06 2.59 17.77
CA ILE A 11 47.47 2.44 16.43
C ILE A 11 46.72 1.10 16.31
N VAL A 12 47.32 0.00 16.79
CA VAL A 12 46.67 -1.33 16.72
C VAL A 12 45.40 -1.36 17.56
N ILE A 13 45.40 -0.74 18.74
CA ILE A 13 44.22 -0.64 19.61
C ILE A 13 43.13 0.20 18.94
N VAL A 14 43.47 1.36 18.37
CA VAL A 14 42.51 2.22 17.66
C VAL A 14 41.89 1.47 16.48
N LEU A 15 42.69 0.75 15.69
CA LEU A 15 42.18 -0.06 14.57
C LEU A 15 41.23 -1.16 15.03
N ALA A 16 41.53 -1.83 16.14
CA ALA A 16 40.65 -2.86 16.71
C ALA A 16 39.30 -2.28 17.15
N VAL A 17 39.31 -1.11 17.80
CA VAL A 17 38.09 -0.42 18.23
C VAL A 17 37.27 0.05 17.02
N VAL A 18 37.91 0.64 16.01
CA VAL A 18 37.24 1.08 14.78
C VAL A 18 36.62 -0.12 14.03
N ALA A 19 37.34 -1.24 13.95
CA ALA A 19 36.82 -2.46 13.31
C ALA A 19 35.62 -3.04 14.07
N ALA A 20 35.69 -3.10 15.41
CA ALA A 20 34.59 -3.58 16.24
C ALA A 20 33.35 -2.67 16.13
N ALA A 21 33.55 -1.34 16.17
CA ALA A 21 32.48 -0.38 15.99
C ALA A 21 31.85 -0.47 14.59
N GLY A 22 32.68 -0.59 13.54
CA GLY A 22 32.21 -0.77 12.16
C GLY A 22 31.42 -2.05 11.96
N TYR A 23 31.87 -3.16 12.57
CA TYR A 23 31.17 -4.45 12.53
C TYR A 23 29.79 -4.38 13.21
N LEU A 24 29.72 -3.80 14.40
CA LEU A 24 28.46 -3.65 15.14
C LEU A 24 27.47 -2.73 14.40
N LEU A 25 27.96 -1.65 13.79
CA LEU A 25 27.13 -0.75 12.97
C LEU A 25 26.60 -1.48 11.73
N MET A 26 27.43 -2.24 11.00
CA MET A 26 26.95 -3.02 9.85
C MET A 26 25.88 -4.04 10.24
N GLN A 27 26.01 -4.72 11.39
CA GLN A 27 25.01 -5.68 11.85
C GLN A 27 23.65 -5.00 12.16
N TYR A 28 23.69 -3.79 12.71
CA TYR A 28 22.48 -2.98 12.93
C TYR A 28 21.85 -2.53 11.60
N PHE A 29 22.62 -2.01 10.65
CA PHE A 29 22.07 -1.54 9.38
C PHE A 29 21.58 -2.67 8.47
N THR A 30 22.25 -3.84 8.47
CA THR A 30 21.83 -4.99 7.65
C THR A 30 20.52 -5.63 8.13
N THR A 31 20.18 -5.50 9.42
CA THR A 31 18.88 -5.96 9.95
C THR A 31 17.73 -5.03 9.56
N THR A 32 17.98 -3.72 9.44
CA THR A 32 16.99 -2.76 8.93
C THR A 32 16.76 -2.90 7.42
N ALA A 33 17.83 -3.09 6.64
CA ALA A 33 17.74 -3.23 5.18
C ALA A 33 16.87 -4.43 4.75
N LYS A 34 17.04 -5.59 5.39
CA LYS A 34 16.24 -6.80 5.11
C LYS A 34 14.76 -6.64 5.42
N THR A 35 14.40 -5.75 6.36
CA THR A 35 13.00 -5.48 6.71
C THR A 35 12.32 -4.60 5.66
N VAL A 36 13.02 -3.59 5.14
CA VAL A 36 12.50 -2.73 4.06
C VAL A 36 12.37 -3.50 2.74
N GLU A 37 13.36 -4.33 2.40
CA GLU A 37 13.29 -5.20 1.22
C GLU A 37 12.14 -6.20 1.32
N ARG A 38 11.90 -6.81 2.49
CA ARG A 38 10.72 -7.67 2.69
C ARG A 38 9.39 -6.93 2.57
N MET A 39 9.28 -5.69 3.05
CA MET A 39 8.05 -4.90 2.88
C MET A 39 7.79 -4.46 1.43
N GLN A 40 8.85 -4.29 0.63
CA GLN A 40 8.72 -4.03 -0.81
C GLN A 40 8.45 -5.32 -1.62
N GLN A 41 8.92 -6.47 -1.13
CA GLN A 41 8.83 -7.75 -1.82
C GLN A 41 7.54 -8.52 -1.51
N ASP A 42 7.03 -8.44 -0.29
CA ASP A 42 5.63 -8.73 -0.04
C ASP A 42 4.82 -7.64 -0.76
N ARG A 43 3.67 -7.98 -1.36
CA ARG A 43 2.78 -7.01 -2.03
C ARG A 43 1.65 -6.52 -1.10
N PRO A 44 1.91 -6.00 0.12
CA PRO A 44 0.81 -5.56 0.99
C PRO A 44 0.08 -4.36 0.40
N LEU A 45 0.71 -3.62 -0.54
CA LEU A 45 0.10 -2.48 -1.21
C LEU A 45 -1.02 -2.88 -2.17
N GLY A 46 -0.88 -3.97 -2.94
CA GLY A 46 -1.92 -4.41 -3.89
C GLY A 46 -3.21 -4.82 -3.18
N ARG A 47 -3.08 -5.64 -2.12
CA ARG A 47 -4.23 -6.06 -1.30
C ARG A 47 -4.90 -4.91 -0.56
N THR A 48 -4.12 -3.98 -0.01
CA THR A 48 -4.69 -2.83 0.70
C THR A 48 -5.38 -1.85 -0.24
N ARG A 49 -4.85 -1.64 -1.46
CA ARG A 49 -5.52 -0.88 -2.51
C ARG A 49 -6.83 -1.53 -2.94
N LEU A 50 -6.81 -2.85 -3.20
CA LEU A 50 -8.02 -3.57 -3.60
C LEU A 50 -9.09 -3.55 -2.50
N ALA A 51 -8.69 -3.70 -1.23
CA ALA A 51 -9.62 -3.58 -0.10
C ALA A 51 -10.22 -2.16 0.01
N ALA A 52 -9.43 -1.12 -0.24
CA ALA A 52 -9.93 0.26 -0.30
C ALA A 52 -10.91 0.47 -1.46
N ASP A 53 -10.68 -0.16 -2.61
CA ASP A 53 -11.58 -0.11 -3.75
C ASP A 53 -12.90 -0.83 -3.47
N GLN A 54 -12.87 -1.96 -2.77
CA GLN A 54 -14.07 -2.67 -2.32
C GLN A 54 -14.89 -1.84 -1.33
N ALA A 55 -14.23 -1.11 -0.43
CA ALA A 55 -14.91 -0.17 0.48
C ALA A 55 -15.57 0.98 -0.29
N THR A 56 -14.90 1.50 -1.32
CA THR A 56 -15.45 2.52 -2.22
C THR A 56 -16.65 1.98 -3.00
N LEU A 57 -16.60 0.74 -3.50
CA LEU A 57 -17.73 0.13 -4.20
C LEU A 57 -18.93 -0.08 -3.26
N THR A 58 -18.67 -0.44 -2.01
CA THR A 58 -19.72 -0.61 -0.99
C THR A 58 -20.45 0.71 -0.70
N SER A 59 -19.73 1.84 -0.68
CA SER A 59 -20.36 3.15 -0.49
C SER A 59 -21.25 3.54 -1.69
N VAL A 60 -20.79 3.26 -2.92
CA VAL A 60 -21.62 3.44 -4.13
C VAL A 60 -22.86 2.54 -4.10
N GLN A 61 -22.72 1.29 -3.65
CA GLN A 61 -23.84 0.37 -3.49
C GLN A 61 -24.89 0.88 -2.51
N GLY A 62 -24.45 1.56 -1.44
CA GLY A 62 -25.35 2.25 -0.52
C GLY A 62 -26.20 3.30 -1.22
N LEU A 63 -25.60 4.14 -2.07
CA LEU A 63 -26.32 5.18 -2.81
C LEU A 63 -27.32 4.60 -3.81
N VAL A 64 -26.93 3.55 -4.54
CA VAL A 64 -27.83 2.85 -5.47
C VAL A 64 -29.04 2.27 -4.73
N ARG A 65 -28.83 1.70 -3.53
CA ARG A 65 -29.92 1.17 -2.70
C ARG A 65 -30.82 2.28 -2.17
N THR A 66 -30.25 3.40 -1.75
CA THR A 66 -31.04 4.58 -1.33
C THR A 66 -31.90 5.09 -2.48
N TYR A 67 -31.34 5.21 -3.69
CA TYR A 67 -32.10 5.58 -4.88
C TYR A 67 -33.26 4.61 -5.14
N GLN A 68 -33.01 3.30 -5.03
CA GLN A 68 -34.05 2.29 -5.20
C GLN A 68 -35.15 2.41 -4.15
N ALA A 69 -34.81 2.69 -2.90
CA ALA A 69 -35.78 2.92 -1.83
C ALA A 69 -36.62 4.19 -2.07
N GLU A 70 -36.02 5.26 -2.63
CA GLU A 70 -36.70 6.52 -2.89
C GLU A 70 -37.57 6.51 -4.15
N LYS A 71 -37.10 5.84 -5.22
CA LYS A 71 -37.75 5.86 -6.54
C LYS A 71 -38.54 4.60 -6.85
N GLY A 72 -38.37 3.54 -6.07
CA GLY A 72 -38.96 2.22 -6.32
C GLY A 72 -38.32 1.47 -7.50
N GLN A 73 -37.25 2.00 -8.09
CA GLN A 73 -36.53 1.42 -9.22
C GLN A 73 -35.03 1.68 -9.09
N TYR A 74 -34.22 0.78 -9.63
CA TYR A 74 -32.77 1.00 -9.72
C TYR A 74 -32.44 2.11 -10.74
N PRO A 75 -31.28 2.77 -10.60
CA PRO A 75 -30.75 3.65 -11.65
C PRO A 75 -30.78 2.95 -13.02
N PRO A 76 -31.26 3.63 -14.09
CA PRO A 76 -31.42 3.00 -15.40
C PRO A 76 -30.10 2.65 -16.09
N ASP A 77 -29.00 3.31 -15.71
CA ASP A 77 -27.69 3.16 -16.32
C ASP A 77 -26.56 3.59 -15.37
N LYS A 78 -25.32 3.24 -15.73
CA LYS A 78 -24.12 3.56 -14.94
C LYS A 78 -23.92 5.07 -14.77
N ALA A 79 -24.20 5.89 -15.79
CA ALA A 79 -24.03 7.33 -15.69
C ALA A 79 -25.02 7.94 -14.69
N THR A 80 -26.25 7.43 -14.63
CA THR A 80 -27.20 7.82 -13.59
C THR A 80 -26.71 7.41 -12.20
N ALA A 81 -26.15 6.20 -12.02
CA ALA A 81 -25.57 5.77 -10.74
C ALA A 81 -24.34 6.62 -10.34
N VAL A 82 -23.49 6.99 -11.29
CA VAL A 82 -22.35 7.90 -11.07
C VAL A 82 -22.84 9.30 -10.69
N GLY A 83 -23.93 9.78 -11.31
CA GLY A 83 -24.54 11.07 -11.01
C GLY A 83 -25.09 11.20 -9.59
N LEU A 84 -25.27 10.09 -8.86
CA LEU A 84 -25.63 10.10 -7.44
C LEU A 84 -24.45 10.48 -6.53
N LEU A 85 -23.22 10.36 -7.01
CA LEU A 85 -22.02 10.63 -6.25
C LEU A 85 -21.73 12.14 -6.24
N VAL A 86 -21.39 12.67 -5.07
CA VAL A 86 -20.95 14.08 -4.92
C VAL A 86 -19.65 14.36 -5.69
N SER A 87 -18.83 13.33 -5.88
CA SER A 87 -17.59 13.38 -6.65
C SER A 87 -17.30 12.01 -7.28
N PRO A 88 -16.54 11.95 -8.39
CA PRO A 88 -16.12 10.68 -8.96
C PRO A 88 -15.42 9.79 -7.93
N PRO A 89 -15.68 8.47 -7.93
CA PRO A 89 -15.05 7.55 -7.00
C PRO A 89 -13.55 7.45 -7.32
N LYS A 90 -12.72 7.52 -6.27
CA LYS A 90 -11.26 7.47 -6.40
C LYS A 90 -10.75 6.09 -6.03
N PHE A 91 -10.66 5.22 -7.02
CA PHE A 91 -10.03 3.93 -6.85
C PHE A 91 -8.52 4.06 -6.71
N GLN A 92 -7.94 3.26 -5.82
CA GLN A 92 -6.53 3.20 -5.50
C GLN A 92 -5.77 2.25 -6.44
N CYS A 93 -6.45 1.25 -7.01
CA CYS A 93 -5.86 0.43 -8.06
C CYS A 93 -5.81 1.22 -9.39
N PRO A 94 -4.64 1.34 -10.04
CA PRO A 94 -4.51 2.07 -11.30
C PRO A 94 -5.43 1.52 -12.39
N GLY A 95 -6.25 2.39 -12.97
CA GLY A 95 -7.19 2.01 -14.04
C GLY A 95 -8.39 1.19 -13.58
N ASN A 96 -8.62 1.07 -12.27
CA ASN A 96 -9.80 0.41 -11.75
C ASN A 96 -11.03 1.31 -11.89
N ASP A 97 -12.17 0.67 -12.14
CA ASP A 97 -13.49 1.29 -12.26
C ASP A 97 -14.51 0.26 -11.75
N PHE A 98 -15.80 0.61 -11.75
CA PHE A 98 -16.88 -0.30 -11.41
C PHE A 98 -17.79 -0.55 -12.62
N GLU A 99 -18.30 -1.76 -12.74
CA GLU A 99 -19.40 -2.12 -13.61
C GLU A 99 -20.72 -2.01 -12.84
N TYR A 100 -21.80 -1.77 -13.59
CA TYR A 100 -23.14 -1.60 -13.02
C TYR A 100 -24.15 -2.39 -13.84
N ASP A 101 -24.93 -3.23 -13.16
CA ASP A 101 -26.07 -3.93 -13.75
C ASP A 101 -27.38 -3.23 -13.38
N PRO A 102 -28.09 -2.59 -14.34
CA PRO A 102 -29.33 -1.89 -14.07
C PRO A 102 -30.51 -2.83 -13.73
N ALA A 103 -30.47 -4.11 -14.12
CA ALA A 103 -31.55 -5.05 -13.85
C ALA A 103 -31.59 -5.46 -12.37
N THR A 104 -30.41 -5.60 -11.76
CA THR A 104 -30.27 -6.07 -10.38
C THR A 104 -29.79 -4.98 -9.41
N GLY A 105 -29.27 -3.87 -9.92
CA GLY A 105 -28.62 -2.83 -9.13
C GLY A 105 -27.26 -3.25 -8.57
N ALA A 106 -26.67 -4.32 -9.10
CA ALA A 106 -25.39 -4.84 -8.65
C ALA A 106 -24.22 -4.00 -9.18
N LEU A 107 -23.17 -3.91 -8.35
CA LEU A 107 -21.92 -3.25 -8.67
C LEU A 107 -20.77 -4.25 -8.51
N SER A 108 -19.83 -4.24 -9.44
CA SER A 108 -18.60 -5.05 -9.40
C SER A 108 -17.39 -4.19 -9.78
N LEU A 109 -16.21 -4.47 -9.21
CA LEU A 109 -14.98 -3.82 -9.66
C LEU A 109 -14.52 -4.46 -10.97
N THR A 110 -13.96 -3.65 -11.88
CA THR A 110 -13.31 -4.16 -13.11
C THR A 110 -12.02 -4.92 -12.76
N ILE A 111 -11.28 -4.45 -11.76
CA ILE A 111 -10.09 -5.13 -11.21
C ILE A 111 -10.43 -5.71 -9.84
N THR A 112 -10.45 -7.05 -9.77
CA THR A 112 -10.76 -7.83 -8.56
C THR A 112 -9.59 -8.67 -8.04
N ASP A 113 -8.43 -8.55 -8.68
CA ASP A 113 -7.23 -9.35 -8.37
C ASP A 113 -6.14 -8.44 -7.80
N ASP A 114 -5.60 -8.79 -6.64
CA ASP A 114 -4.58 -8.02 -5.94
C ASP A 114 -3.23 -7.99 -6.69
N SER A 115 -3.00 -8.92 -7.61
CA SER A 115 -1.82 -8.95 -8.48
C SER A 115 -1.89 -7.97 -9.65
N ARG A 116 -3.10 -7.48 -9.98
CA ARG A 116 -3.36 -6.44 -10.97
C ARG A 116 -3.49 -5.04 -10.35
N CYS A 117 -3.31 -4.95 -9.03
CA CYS A 117 -3.15 -3.75 -8.21
C CYS A 117 -1.71 -3.68 -7.62
#